data_AF-A0A6L3F0F5-F1
#
_entry.id   AF-A0A6L3F0F5-F1
#
_cell.length_a   1.000
_cell.length_b   1.000
_cell.length_c   1.000
_cell.angle_alpha   90.00
_cell.angle_beta   90.00
_cell.angle_gamma   90.00
#
_symmetry.space_group_name_H-M   'P 1'
#
loop_
_entity.id
_entity.type
_entity.pdbx_description
1 polymer ?
#
loop_
_entity_poly.entity_id
_entity_poly.type
_entity_poly.pdbx_seq_one_letter_code
_entity_poly.pdbx_strand_id
1 'polypeptide(L)'
;LLCINHSASVTCVKPSCNSALLVNSSSGLHARWAPYYIRNVRVGTHTPVFKVLQDAGVPMDPENGQTLENANTWVIHFPVKSPEGAMTRNDRTALEQCDFWLQNKVNYTEHNPSVTITYQQDEVLDIIRWIWEHQDKIGGMAFLPAFDAQYDQMPYMEIDQEEYKKFADAFPEIDFSKIYRYEEEDLTTAAQEFACMAGGCDM
;
A
#
# COMPACT_ATOMS: atom_id res chain seq x y z
N LEU A 1 0.85 -39.67 4.96
CA LEU A 1 1.83 -38.59 5.25
C LEU A 1 2.86 -38.57 4.14
N LEU A 2 3.28 -37.39 3.67
CA LEU A 2 4.10 -37.21 2.44
C LEU A 2 5.57 -37.65 2.56
N CYS A 3 5.99 -38.21 3.70
CA CYS A 3 7.37 -38.69 3.95
C CYS A 3 8.49 -37.64 3.72
N ILE A 4 8.18 -36.34 3.93
CA ILE A 4 9.15 -35.24 3.93
C ILE A 4 9.22 -34.58 5.30
N ASN A 5 10.29 -33.82 5.56
CA ASN A 5 10.42 -33.04 6.79
C ASN A 5 9.32 -31.99 6.90
N HIS A 6 8.87 -31.72 8.12
CA HIS A 6 7.97 -30.60 8.39
C HIS A 6 8.69 -29.28 8.13
N SER A 7 7.94 -28.28 7.65
CA SER A 7 8.44 -26.91 7.51
C SER A 7 8.95 -26.41 8.87
N ALA A 8 10.14 -25.81 8.90
CA ALA A 8 10.73 -25.24 10.11
C ALA A 8 9.95 -24.02 10.64
N SER A 9 9.24 -23.33 9.76
CA SER A 9 8.28 -22.28 10.09
C SER A 9 7.15 -22.24 9.07
N VAL A 10 5.92 -21.96 9.52
CA VAL A 10 4.72 -21.95 8.68
C VAL A 10 3.92 -20.64 8.72
N THR A 11 4.22 -19.73 9.66
CA THR A 11 3.48 -18.46 9.78
C THR A 11 4.39 -17.22 9.71
N CYS A 12 3.92 -16.21 8.97
CA CYS A 12 4.54 -14.89 8.88
C CYS A 12 3.48 -13.81 8.62
N VAL A 13 3.85 -12.54 8.78
CA VAL A 13 3.07 -11.40 8.28
C VAL A 13 3.92 -10.60 7.32
N LYS A 14 3.40 -10.41 6.11
CA LYS A 14 3.97 -9.57 5.06
C LYS A 14 2.97 -8.45 4.73
N PRO A 15 3.38 -7.17 4.70
CA PRO A 15 2.54 -6.10 4.18
C PRO A 15 2.44 -6.20 2.65
N SER A 16 1.56 -7.08 2.16
CA SER A 16 1.35 -7.29 0.72
C SER A 16 0.44 -6.21 0.14
N CYS A 17 1.02 -5.03 -0.16
CA CYS A 17 0.26 -3.85 -0.59
C CYS A 17 -0.65 -4.11 -1.81
N ASN A 18 -0.18 -4.82 -2.84
CA ASN A 18 -0.99 -5.08 -4.04
C ASN A 18 -2.19 -5.98 -3.74
N SER A 19 -1.96 -7.07 -2.99
CA SER A 19 -3.05 -7.98 -2.60
C SER A 19 -4.06 -7.27 -1.70
N ALA A 20 -3.58 -6.48 -0.74
CA ALA A 20 -4.42 -5.71 0.17
C ALA A 20 -5.27 -4.68 -0.58
N LEU A 21 -4.71 -4.00 -1.59
CA LEU A 21 -5.48 -3.10 -2.45
C LEU A 21 -6.57 -3.84 -3.24
N LEU A 22 -6.25 -5.00 -3.82
CA LEU A 22 -7.20 -5.80 -4.60
C LEU A 22 -8.42 -6.22 -3.77
N VAL A 23 -8.22 -6.66 -2.52
CA VAL A 23 -9.31 -7.11 -1.64
C VAL A 23 -9.81 -6.01 -0.69
N ASN A 24 -9.35 -4.78 -0.88
CA ASN A 24 -9.63 -3.65 0.00
C ASN A 24 -9.43 -4.00 1.50
N SER A 25 -8.25 -4.49 1.87
CA SER A 25 -7.82 -4.68 3.26
C SER A 25 -6.66 -3.73 3.63
N SER A 26 -6.32 -3.64 4.91
CA SER A 26 -5.07 -2.99 5.32
C SER A 26 -3.88 -3.91 5.05
N SER A 27 -2.68 -3.32 4.92
CA SER A 27 -1.48 -4.06 4.53
C SER A 27 -0.79 -4.67 5.75
N GLY A 28 -0.88 -5.99 5.92
CA GLY A 28 -0.21 -6.70 7.02
C GLY A 28 -0.66 -6.19 8.39
N LEU A 29 0.28 -5.63 9.17
CA LEU A 29 0.02 -5.07 10.50
C LEU A 29 -0.31 -3.57 10.48
N HIS A 30 -0.23 -2.93 9.32
CA HIS A 30 -0.43 -1.49 9.20
C HIS A 30 -1.92 -1.12 9.31
N ALA A 31 -2.16 0.05 9.91
CA ALA A 31 -3.47 0.69 9.90
C ALA A 31 -3.82 1.22 8.50
N ARG A 32 -5.06 1.68 8.31
CA ARG A 32 -5.42 2.45 7.11
C ARG A 32 -4.68 3.78 7.08
N TRP A 33 -4.59 4.41 5.90
CA TRP A 33 -3.93 5.70 5.79
C TRP A 33 -4.70 6.80 6.54
N ALA A 34 -5.97 6.98 6.19
CA ALA A 34 -6.87 7.97 6.78
C ALA A 34 -8.34 7.51 6.58
N PRO A 35 -9.33 8.14 7.24
CA PRO A 35 -10.74 7.83 7.00
C PRO A 35 -11.16 8.07 5.55
N TYR A 36 -10.68 9.18 4.97
CA TYR A 36 -10.90 9.59 3.59
C TYR A 36 -9.58 10.07 2.98
N TYR A 37 -9.28 9.66 1.75
CA TYR A 37 -8.08 10.08 1.05
C TYR A 37 -8.21 9.92 -0.46
N ILE A 38 -7.44 10.69 -1.23
CA ILE A 38 -7.17 10.41 -2.63
C ILE A 38 -5.99 9.45 -2.72
N ARG A 39 -6.18 8.34 -3.45
CA ARG A 39 -5.13 7.41 -3.83
C ARG A 39 -4.64 7.75 -5.22
N ASN A 40 -3.43 8.27 -5.32
CA ASN A 40 -2.80 8.61 -6.59
C ASN A 40 -2.12 7.39 -7.21
N VAL A 41 -2.44 7.08 -8.46
CA VAL A 41 -1.86 5.97 -9.22
C VAL A 41 -1.24 6.51 -10.51
N ARG A 42 0.04 6.21 -10.74
CA ARG A 42 0.75 6.59 -11.96
C ARG A 42 0.48 5.58 -13.06
N VAL A 43 0.07 6.04 -14.23
CA VAL A 43 -0.26 5.21 -15.39
C VAL A 43 0.43 5.78 -16.62
N GLY A 44 1.16 4.93 -17.34
CA GLY A 44 1.83 5.31 -18.58
C GLY A 44 0.84 5.48 -19.74
N THR A 45 1.02 6.52 -20.56
CA THR A 45 0.09 6.85 -21.67
C THR A 45 0.04 5.81 -22.79
N HIS A 46 1.06 4.96 -22.87
CA HIS A 46 1.16 3.84 -23.80
C HIS A 46 0.28 2.64 -23.40
N THR A 47 -0.25 2.61 -22.17
CA THR A 47 -1.01 1.46 -21.69
C THR A 47 -2.49 1.51 -22.14
N PRO A 48 -3.10 0.37 -22.48
CA PRO A 48 -4.53 0.28 -22.75
C PRO A 48 -5.40 0.82 -21.60
N VAL A 49 -4.98 0.60 -20.35
CA VAL A 49 -5.70 1.07 -19.17
C VAL A 49 -5.75 2.60 -19.11
N PHE A 50 -4.69 3.31 -19.52
CA PHE A 50 -4.72 4.78 -19.60
C PHE A 50 -5.83 5.26 -20.54
N LYS A 51 -5.98 4.64 -21.70
CA LYS A 51 -7.00 5.01 -22.70
C LYS A 51 -8.41 4.79 -22.17
N VAL A 52 -8.65 3.68 -21.49
CA VAL A 52 -9.93 3.41 -20.83
C VAL A 52 -10.24 4.45 -19.74
N LEU A 53 -9.26 4.80 -18.91
CA LEU A 53 -9.43 5.80 -17.85
C LEU A 53 -9.66 7.20 -18.41
N GLN A 54 -8.95 7.56 -19.48
CA GLN A 54 -9.11 8.83 -20.19
C GLN A 54 -10.51 8.95 -20.79
N ASP A 55 -10.98 7.92 -21.51
CA ASP A 55 -12.28 7.94 -22.16
C ASP A 55 -13.45 7.88 -21.17
N ALA A 56 -13.24 7.28 -20.00
CA ALA A 56 -14.18 7.34 -18.88
C ALA A 56 -14.24 8.73 -18.24
N GLY A 57 -13.26 9.61 -18.49
CA GLY A 57 -13.19 10.95 -17.90
C GLY A 57 -12.75 10.92 -16.43
N VAL A 58 -11.93 9.94 -16.04
CA VAL A 58 -11.42 9.83 -14.66
C VAL A 58 -10.54 11.05 -14.34
N PRO A 59 -10.67 11.69 -13.17
CA PRO A 59 -9.81 12.79 -12.77
C PRO A 59 -8.32 12.40 -12.78
N MET A 60 -7.50 13.15 -13.51
CA MET A 60 -6.08 12.89 -13.66
C MET A 60 -5.30 14.14 -14.09
N ASP A 61 -4.02 14.18 -13.72
CA ASP A 61 -3.07 15.23 -14.10
C ASP A 61 -1.77 14.62 -14.68
N PRO A 62 -1.04 15.31 -15.56
CA PRO A 62 0.33 14.93 -15.93
C PRO A 62 1.20 14.72 -14.69
N GLU A 63 2.10 13.73 -14.72
CA GLU A 63 3.05 13.55 -13.62
C GLU A 63 3.90 14.81 -13.39
N ASN A 64 4.24 15.08 -12.13
CA ASN A 64 5.10 16.20 -11.71
C ASN A 64 6.26 16.46 -12.69
N GLY A 65 6.32 17.69 -13.22
CA GLY A 65 7.34 18.11 -14.18
C GLY A 65 6.99 17.86 -15.66
N GLN A 66 5.85 17.22 -15.95
CA GLN A 66 5.33 17.01 -17.30
C GLN A 66 4.17 17.97 -17.60
N THR A 67 3.92 18.24 -18.88
CA THR A 67 2.81 19.06 -19.38
C THR A 67 1.80 18.19 -20.12
N LEU A 68 0.59 18.71 -20.35
CA LEU A 68 -0.45 18.01 -21.12
C LEU A 68 0.04 17.55 -22.50
N GLU A 69 0.95 18.30 -23.12
CA GLU A 69 1.46 18.04 -24.47
C GLU A 69 2.56 16.97 -24.52
N ASN A 70 3.34 16.82 -23.45
CA ASN A 70 4.52 15.94 -23.42
C ASN A 70 4.41 14.78 -22.42
N ALA A 71 3.29 14.68 -21.70
CA ALA A 71 3.14 13.69 -20.65
C ALA A 71 3.19 12.26 -21.19
N ASN A 72 4.14 11.47 -20.68
CA ASN A 72 4.20 10.03 -20.89
C ASN A 72 3.59 9.24 -19.72
N THR A 73 3.36 9.92 -18.59
CA THR A 73 2.79 9.37 -17.36
C THR A 73 1.77 10.33 -16.79
N TRP A 74 0.62 9.80 -16.41
CA TRP A 74 -0.46 10.55 -15.77
C TRP A 74 -0.74 9.99 -14.38
N VAL A 75 -1.10 10.87 -13.46
CA VAL A 75 -1.51 10.53 -12.10
C VAL A 75 -3.02 10.54 -12.04
N ILE A 76 -3.59 9.37 -11.76
CA ILE A 76 -5.03 9.15 -11.66
C ILE A 76 -5.44 9.27 -10.19
N HIS A 77 -6.50 10.03 -9.92
CA HIS A 77 -6.92 10.42 -8.57
C HIS A 77 -8.13 9.61 -8.10
N PHE A 78 -7.92 8.51 -7.37
CA PHE A 78 -9.03 7.68 -6.88
C PHE A 78 -9.50 8.13 -5.49
N PRO A 79 -10.74 8.59 -5.31
CA PRO A 79 -11.28 8.86 -3.98
C PRO A 79 -11.53 7.54 -3.23
N VAL A 80 -10.97 7.41 -2.04
CA VAL A 80 -11.08 6.22 -1.20
C VAL A 80 -11.64 6.57 0.17
N LYS A 81 -12.59 5.76 0.62
CA LYS A 81 -13.10 5.74 1.99
C LYS A 81 -12.64 4.46 2.67
N SER A 82 -12.00 4.59 3.84
CA SER A 82 -11.68 3.45 4.68
C SER A 82 -12.96 2.82 5.26
N PRO A 83 -12.95 1.50 5.56
CA PRO A 83 -14.08 0.85 6.21
C PRO A 83 -14.50 1.57 7.49
N GLU A 84 -15.80 1.53 7.82
CA GLU A 84 -16.32 2.14 9.04
C GLU A 84 -15.67 1.50 10.28
N GLY A 85 -15.23 2.34 11.22
CA GLY A 85 -14.52 1.89 12.43
C GLY A 85 -13.07 1.43 12.20
N ALA A 86 -12.50 1.60 11.00
CA ALA A 86 -11.12 1.25 10.74
C ALA A 86 -10.16 2.17 11.51
N MET A 87 -9.13 1.57 12.13
CA MET A 87 -7.98 2.30 12.65
C MET A 87 -7.16 2.88 11.50
N THR A 88 -6.66 4.09 11.70
CA THR A 88 -5.84 4.86 10.77
C THR A 88 -4.47 5.15 11.37
N ARG A 89 -3.54 5.66 10.56
CA ARG A 89 -2.14 5.89 10.98
C ARG A 89 -2.00 6.85 12.16
N ASN A 90 -2.96 7.74 12.36
CA ASN A 90 -2.95 8.74 13.43
C ASN A 90 -3.60 8.22 14.72
N ASP A 91 -4.21 7.03 14.69
CA ASP A 91 -4.92 6.45 15.84
C ASP A 91 -4.00 5.60 16.74
N ARG A 92 -2.70 5.50 16.40
CA ARG A 92 -1.71 4.75 17.20
C ARG A 92 -0.41 5.54 17.34
N THR A 93 0.03 5.68 18.57
CA THR A 93 1.40 6.05 18.92
C THR A 93 2.39 5.02 18.37
N ALA A 94 3.67 5.39 18.29
CA ALA A 94 4.73 4.48 17.89
C ALA A 94 4.84 3.28 18.86
N LEU A 95 4.63 3.50 20.17
CA LEU A 95 4.60 2.43 21.16
C LEU A 95 3.44 1.46 20.95
N GLU A 96 2.22 1.95 20.69
CA GLU A 96 1.08 1.08 20.42
C GLU A 96 1.27 0.26 19.14
N GLN A 97 1.97 0.81 18.14
CA GLN A 97 2.37 0.04 16.96
C GLN A 97 3.39 -1.06 17.31
N CYS A 98 4.37 -0.77 18.17
CA CYS A 98 5.35 -1.76 18.66
C CYS A 98 4.67 -2.87 19.48
N ASP A 99 3.74 -2.52 20.37
CA ASP A 99 2.99 -3.49 21.18
C ASP A 99 2.10 -4.37 20.30
N PHE A 100 1.44 -3.79 19.30
CA PHE A 100 0.67 -4.56 18.32
C PHE A 100 1.57 -5.50 17.50
N TRP A 101 2.77 -5.06 17.12
CA TRP A 101 3.76 -5.92 16.48
C TRP A 101 4.16 -7.08 17.40
N LEU A 102 4.44 -6.80 18.68
CA LEU A 102 4.85 -7.82 19.66
C LEU A 102 3.75 -8.85 19.90
N GLN A 103 2.49 -8.40 20.01
CA GLN A 103 1.34 -9.29 20.10
C GLN A 103 1.29 -10.28 18.93
N ASN A 104 1.53 -9.82 17.71
CA ASN A 104 1.55 -10.69 16.52
C ASN A 104 2.81 -11.57 16.48
N LYS A 105 3.96 -11.03 16.90
CA LYS A 105 5.22 -11.77 16.99
C LYS A 105 5.11 -12.97 17.93
N VAL A 106 4.45 -12.80 19.06
CA VAL A 106 4.38 -13.82 20.12
C VAL A 106 3.23 -14.80 19.91
N ASN A 107 2.11 -14.35 19.34
CA ASN A 107 0.88 -15.16 19.31
C ASN A 107 0.52 -15.72 17.92
N TYR A 108 1.17 -15.29 16.84
CA TYR A 108 0.83 -15.75 15.50
C TYR A 108 2.04 -16.18 14.67
N THR A 109 3.12 -15.37 14.64
CA THR A 109 4.24 -15.63 13.73
C THR A 109 5.35 -16.44 14.38
N GLU A 110 5.74 -17.54 13.74
CA GLU A 110 7.00 -18.22 14.02
C GLU A 110 8.17 -17.45 13.38
N HIS A 111 7.98 -16.93 12.16
CA HIS A 111 8.93 -16.03 11.51
C HIS A 111 8.80 -14.59 12.04
N ASN A 112 9.42 -13.62 11.38
CA ASN A 112 9.31 -12.19 11.69
C ASN A 112 8.08 -11.54 11.01
N PRO A 113 7.23 -10.78 11.75
CA PRO A 113 6.24 -9.89 11.15
C PRO A 113 6.94 -8.67 10.57
N SER A 114 6.81 -8.44 9.26
CA SER A 114 7.34 -7.22 8.62
C SER A 114 6.44 -6.03 8.94
N VAL A 115 7.05 -4.96 9.46
CA VAL A 115 6.35 -3.71 9.82
C VAL A 115 7.27 -2.51 9.60
N THR A 116 6.63 -1.38 9.33
CA THR A 116 7.24 -0.04 9.42
C THR A 116 6.47 0.71 10.48
N ILE A 117 7.16 1.12 11.55
CA ILE A 117 6.63 1.94 12.63
C ILE A 117 6.83 3.40 12.24
N THR A 118 5.74 4.15 12.17
CA THR A 118 5.80 5.60 12.00
C THR A 118 5.80 6.29 13.35
N TYR A 119 6.68 7.27 13.54
CA TYR A 119 6.86 7.93 14.84
C TYR A 119 7.06 9.44 14.74
N GLN A 120 6.65 10.15 15.79
CA GLN A 120 6.95 11.56 16.02
C GLN A 120 8.25 11.73 16.80
N GLN A 121 8.88 12.91 16.69
CA GLN A 121 10.20 13.16 17.25
C GLN A 121 10.26 13.00 18.78
N ASP A 122 9.16 13.29 19.49
CA ASP A 122 9.02 13.16 20.93
C ASP A 122 8.83 11.71 21.40
N GLU A 123 8.46 10.78 20.52
CA GLU A 123 8.28 9.36 20.82
C GLU A 123 9.60 8.56 20.77
N VAL A 124 10.69 9.15 20.26
CA VAL A 124 11.95 8.45 19.97
C VAL A 124 12.56 7.78 21.22
N LEU A 125 12.55 8.46 22.37
CA LEU A 125 13.14 7.90 23.59
C LEU A 125 12.37 6.68 24.09
N ASP A 126 11.04 6.72 23.98
CA ASP A 126 10.18 5.61 24.37
C ASP A 126 10.36 4.40 23.46
N ILE A 127 10.50 4.63 22.15
CA ILE A 127 10.82 3.58 21.18
C ILE A 127 12.16 2.91 21.51
N ILE A 128 13.22 3.69 21.78
CA ILE A 128 14.54 3.15 22.12
C ILE A 128 14.46 2.27 23.36
N ARG A 129 13.76 2.74 24.40
CA ARG A 129 13.56 1.99 25.63
C ARG A 129 12.80 0.68 25.37
N TRP A 130 11.72 0.75 24.60
CA TRP A 130 10.91 -0.42 24.27
C TRP A 130 11.71 -1.48 23.49
N ILE A 131 12.52 -1.05 22.50
CA ILE A 131 13.40 -1.95 21.75
C ILE A 131 14.40 -2.63 22.68
N TRP A 132 15.02 -1.88 23.59
CA TRP A 132 15.99 -2.43 24.55
C TRP A 132 15.35 -3.50 25.45
N GLU A 133 14.13 -3.26 25.92
CA GLU A 133 13.38 -4.19 26.78
C GLU A 133 12.93 -5.46 26.05
N HIS A 134 12.76 -5.43 24.73
CA HIS A 134 12.20 -6.54 23.93
C HIS A 134 13.17 -7.12 22.87
N GLN A 135 14.46 -6.80 22.98
CA GLN A 135 15.48 -7.16 21.98
C GLN A 135 15.58 -8.66 21.70
N ASP A 136 15.23 -9.52 22.66
CA ASP A 136 15.24 -10.99 22.51
C ASP A 136 14.14 -11.50 21.57
N LYS A 137 13.11 -10.67 21.30
CA LYS A 137 11.99 -11.00 20.41
C LYS A 137 12.15 -10.45 19.00
N ILE A 138 12.97 -9.43 18.82
CA ILE A 138 13.05 -8.64 17.59
C ILE A 138 13.93 -9.36 16.55
N GLY A 139 13.31 -9.78 15.44
CA GLY A 139 14.04 -10.24 14.25
C GLY A 139 14.33 -9.11 13.26
N GLY A 140 13.40 -8.17 13.11
CA GLY A 140 13.58 -6.98 12.29
C GLY A 140 12.34 -6.08 12.28
N MET A 141 12.55 -4.79 12.46
CA MET A 141 11.53 -3.74 12.40
C MET A 141 12.12 -2.53 11.67
N ALA A 142 11.31 -1.84 10.87
CA ALA A 142 11.71 -0.57 10.26
C ALA A 142 11.04 0.59 11.01
N PHE A 143 11.76 1.70 11.20
CA PHE A 143 11.25 2.91 11.85
C PHE A 143 11.41 4.07 10.86
N LEU A 144 10.34 4.82 10.65
CA LEU A 144 10.32 5.97 9.75
C LEU A 144 9.67 7.16 10.47
N PRO A 145 10.26 8.37 10.43
CA PRO A 145 9.59 9.55 10.96
C PRO A 145 8.27 9.78 10.22
N ALA A 146 7.24 10.18 10.96
CA ALA A 146 6.07 10.77 10.35
C ALA A 146 6.48 12.10 9.71
N PHE A 147 6.60 12.12 8.39
CA PHE A 147 6.93 13.33 7.64
C PHE A 147 5.66 13.95 7.07
N ASP A 148 5.43 15.23 7.36
CA ASP A 148 4.45 16.09 6.68
C ASP A 148 5.05 16.73 5.43
N ALA A 149 5.70 15.92 4.60
CA ALA A 149 6.26 16.43 3.37
C ALA A 149 5.13 16.61 2.34
N GLN A 150 4.68 17.86 2.16
CA GLN A 150 3.72 18.23 1.13
C GLN A 150 4.45 18.36 -0.21
N TYR A 151 4.50 17.26 -0.95
CA TYR A 151 4.88 17.29 -2.36
C TYR A 151 3.63 17.13 -3.21
N ASP A 152 3.62 17.71 -4.40
CA ASP A 152 2.52 17.50 -5.35
C ASP A 152 2.39 16.01 -5.68
N GLN A 153 1.15 15.54 -5.84
CA GLN A 153 0.85 14.17 -6.25
C GLN A 153 1.40 13.07 -5.32
N MET A 154 1.34 13.27 -4.00
CA MET A 154 1.64 12.21 -3.02
C MET A 154 0.81 10.95 -3.30
N PRO A 155 1.36 9.74 -3.08
CA PRO A 155 0.60 8.50 -3.29
C PRO A 155 -0.70 8.41 -2.49
N TYR A 156 -0.75 9.05 -1.33
CA TYR A 156 -1.95 9.19 -0.52
C TYR A 156 -2.07 10.66 -0.11
N MET A 157 -3.22 11.27 -0.37
CA MET A 157 -3.53 12.64 0.06
C MET A 157 -4.77 12.58 0.94
N GLU A 158 -4.62 12.93 2.22
CA GLU A 158 -5.72 12.97 3.17
C GLU A 158 -6.67 14.12 2.79
N ILE A 159 -7.98 13.85 2.82
CA ILE A 159 -9.05 14.80 2.49
C ILE A 159 -10.14 14.69 3.55
N ASP A 160 -11.00 15.70 3.63
CA ASP A 160 -12.17 15.61 4.50
C ASP A 160 -13.33 14.83 3.88
N GLN A 161 -14.39 14.64 4.66
CA GLN A 161 -15.58 13.90 4.24
C GLN A 161 -16.37 14.63 3.14
N GLU A 162 -16.40 15.96 3.15
CA GLU A 162 -17.14 16.77 2.17
C GLU A 162 -16.45 16.71 0.80
N GLU A 163 -15.13 16.84 0.79
CA GLU A 163 -14.27 16.64 -0.38
C GLU A 163 -14.41 15.24 -0.94
N TYR A 164 -14.33 14.21 -0.09
CA TYR A 164 -14.53 12.82 -0.53
C TYR A 164 -15.88 12.65 -1.22
N LYS A 165 -16.95 13.16 -0.61
CA LYS A 165 -18.29 13.06 -1.19
C LYS A 165 -18.36 13.73 -2.56
N LYS A 166 -17.83 14.95 -2.67
CA LYS A 166 -17.78 15.68 -3.94
C LYS A 166 -17.02 14.90 -5.02
N PHE A 167 -15.85 14.34 -4.69
CA PHE A 167 -15.06 13.57 -5.64
C PHE A 167 -15.72 12.24 -5.99
N ALA A 168 -16.26 11.52 -5.02
CA ALA A 168 -16.95 10.25 -5.22
C ALA A 168 -18.21 10.41 -6.08
N ASP A 169 -19.01 11.45 -5.84
CA ASP A 169 -20.23 11.75 -6.62
C ASP A 169 -19.88 12.13 -8.07
N ALA A 170 -18.72 12.75 -8.31
CA ALA A 170 -18.23 13.12 -9.63
C ALA A 170 -17.39 12.03 -10.32
N PHE A 171 -17.02 10.95 -9.61
CA PHE A 171 -16.14 9.92 -10.15
C PHE A 171 -16.90 9.03 -11.13
N PRO A 172 -16.41 8.86 -12.37
CA PRO A 172 -17.14 8.10 -13.38
C PRO A 172 -17.09 6.60 -13.12
N GLU A 173 -18.07 5.86 -13.62
CA GLU A 173 -17.97 4.41 -13.72
C GLU A 173 -16.94 4.02 -14.78
N ILE A 174 -16.02 3.12 -14.40
CA ILE A 174 -14.96 2.63 -15.29
C ILE A 174 -15.34 1.23 -15.76
N ASP A 175 -15.51 1.07 -17.07
CA ASP A 175 -15.70 -0.23 -17.70
C ASP A 175 -14.35 -0.78 -18.17
N PHE A 176 -13.67 -1.50 -17.27
CA PHE A 176 -12.39 -2.16 -17.57
C PHE A 176 -12.52 -3.26 -18.63
N SER A 177 -13.72 -3.73 -18.96
CA SER A 177 -13.90 -4.65 -20.08
C SER A 177 -13.57 -3.99 -21.42
N LYS A 178 -13.43 -2.66 -21.51
CA LYS A 178 -13.02 -1.95 -22.74
C LYS A 178 -11.52 -1.99 -23.00
N ILE A 179 -10.71 -2.55 -22.10
CA ILE A 179 -9.25 -2.63 -22.25
C ILE A 179 -8.86 -3.29 -23.59
N TYR A 180 -9.52 -4.39 -23.98
CA TYR A 180 -9.21 -5.10 -25.23
C TYR A 180 -9.31 -4.23 -26.49
N ARG A 181 -10.02 -3.10 -26.44
CA ARG A 181 -10.17 -2.18 -27.58
C ARG A 181 -8.89 -1.41 -27.89
N TYR A 182 -8.02 -1.26 -26.89
CA TYR A 182 -6.75 -0.53 -26.99
C TYR A 182 -5.54 -1.46 -26.91
N GLU A 183 -5.75 -2.76 -26.72
CA GLU A 183 -4.71 -3.77 -26.82
C GLU A 183 -4.41 -4.04 -28.30
N GLU A 184 -3.15 -3.87 -28.70
CA GLU A 184 -2.68 -4.21 -30.04
C GLU A 184 -2.36 -5.71 -30.16
N GLU A 185 -1.98 -6.33 -29.04
CA GLU A 185 -1.69 -7.75 -28.88
C GLU A 185 -2.17 -8.24 -27.51
N ASP A 186 -2.35 -9.56 -27.36
CA ASP A 186 -2.74 -10.17 -26.09
C ASP A 186 -1.55 -10.14 -25.11
N LEU A 187 -1.63 -9.28 -24.09
CA LEU A 187 -0.62 -9.12 -23.05
C LEU A 187 -0.87 -10.02 -21.83
N THR A 188 -1.81 -10.97 -21.90
CA THR A 188 -2.19 -11.86 -20.79
C THR A 188 -1.18 -13.00 -20.59
N THR A 189 0.10 -12.67 -20.43
CA THR A 189 1.20 -13.63 -20.16
C THR A 189 1.41 -13.90 -18.68
N ALA A 190 0.78 -13.11 -17.79
CA ALA A 190 1.01 -13.12 -16.34
C ALA A 190 0.79 -14.49 -15.63
N ALA A 191 0.03 -15.41 -16.24
CA ALA A 191 -0.12 -16.77 -15.71
C ALA A 191 1.18 -17.61 -15.80
N GLN A 192 2.17 -17.16 -16.58
CA GLN A 192 3.44 -17.86 -16.81
C GLN A 192 4.65 -17.23 -16.09
N GLU A 193 4.50 -16.05 -15.47
CA GLU A 193 5.58 -15.41 -14.74
C GLU A 193 5.59 -15.83 -13.26
N PHE A 194 6.72 -16.37 -12.81
CA PHE A 194 6.92 -16.67 -11.40
C PHE A 194 6.96 -15.37 -10.58
N ALA A 195 6.03 -15.22 -9.63
CA ALA A 195 5.89 -14.04 -8.77
C ALA A 195 7.11 -13.73 -7.86
N CYS A 196 8.07 -14.66 -7.79
CA CYS A 196 9.36 -14.48 -7.16
C CYS A 196 10.42 -14.71 -8.23
N MET A 197 11.48 -13.91 -8.25
CA MET A 197 12.74 -14.31 -8.90
C MET A 197 13.26 -15.58 -8.20
N ALA A 198 12.74 -16.73 -8.61
CA ALA A 198 13.23 -18.05 -8.23
C ALA A 198 14.62 -18.21 -8.87
N GLY A 199 15.65 -17.75 -8.16
CA GLY A 199 17.04 -17.82 -8.61
C GLY A 199 17.95 -16.67 -8.20
N GLY A 200 17.43 -15.60 -7.57
CA GLY A 200 18.23 -14.43 -7.16
C GLY A 200 18.64 -14.39 -5.67
N CYS A 201 18.23 -15.36 -4.87
CA CYS A 201 18.81 -15.56 -3.54
C CYS A 201 20.00 -16.50 -3.67
N ASP A 202 21.19 -15.94 -3.87
CA ASP A 202 22.42 -16.61 -3.48
C ASP A 202 22.38 -16.84 -1.96
N MET A 203 22.80 -18.03 -1.52
CA MET A 203 22.93 -18.40 -0.10
C MET A 203 23.88 -17.49 0.66
#